data_AF-A0A7C2QPR9-F1
#
_entry.id   AF-A0A7C2QPR9-F1
#
_cell.length_a   1.000
_cell.length_b   1.000
_cell.length_c   1.000
_cell.angle_alpha   90.00
_cell.angle_beta   90.00
_cell.angle_gamma   90.00
#
_symmetry.space_group_name_H-M   'P 1'
#
loop_
_entity.id
_entity.type
_entity.pdbx_description
1 polymer ?
#
loop_
_entity_poly.entity_id
_entity_poly.type
_entity_poly.pdbx_seq_one_letter_code
_entity_poly.pdbx_strand_id
1 'polypeptide(L)'
;MTALKQEQRDTVKELKAEAKEQNNARMEEIKNLNKRITELETMLKAVEKDNASLSSELKELKTNHTILRKAISELTASVPAEEIGEGIGDTMFTYVLEDSKVPDAVIKGVGQFIDFRKYLKMAASQGAGNAVEKSREVLGKLD
;
A
#
# COMPACT_ATOMS: atom_id res chain seq x y z
N MET A 1 49.07 32.39 68.90
CA MET A 1 47.63 32.05 69.01
C MET A 1 46.73 32.88 68.08
N THR A 2 47.04 34.15 67.83
CA THR A 2 46.22 35.06 66.98
C THR A 2 46.32 34.76 65.48
N ALA A 3 47.50 34.44 64.95
CA ALA A 3 47.68 34.09 63.53
C ALA A 3 46.88 32.84 63.11
N LEU A 4 46.94 31.77 63.90
CA LEU A 4 46.19 30.53 63.66
C LEU A 4 44.67 30.76 63.63
N LYS A 5 44.15 31.63 64.51
CA LYS A 5 42.71 31.98 64.53
C LYS A 5 42.29 32.80 63.30
N GLN A 6 43.19 33.60 62.76
CA GLN A 6 42.93 34.41 61.56
C GLN A 6 42.93 33.51 60.31
N GLU A 7 43.92 32.65 60.18
CA GLU A 7 44.02 31.65 59.11
C GLU A 7 42.77 30.75 59.07
N GLN A 8 42.35 30.20 60.21
CA GLN A 8 41.11 29.43 60.31
C GLN A 8 39.86 30.22 59.87
N ARG A 9 39.78 31.51 60.17
CA ARG A 9 38.66 32.36 59.75
C ARG A 9 38.64 32.56 58.24
N ASP A 10 39.80 32.72 57.62
CA ASP A 10 39.90 32.95 56.19
C ASP A 10 39.66 31.65 55.41
N THR A 11 40.16 30.51 55.88
CA THR A 11 39.80 29.18 55.32
C THR A 11 38.30 28.90 55.38
N VAL A 12 37.64 29.24 56.50
CA VAL A 12 36.18 29.06 56.63
C VAL A 12 35.41 29.94 55.65
N LYS A 13 35.87 31.18 55.40
CA LYS A 13 35.25 32.06 54.40
C LYS A 13 35.42 31.51 52.99
N GLU A 14 36.61 31.02 52.66
CA GLU A 14 36.94 30.45 51.35
C GLU A 14 36.09 29.20 51.07
N LEU A 15 36.06 28.25 52.02
CA LEU A 15 35.20 27.05 51.93
C LEU A 15 33.73 27.40 51.78
N LYS A 16 33.25 28.45 52.46
CA LYS A 16 31.85 28.91 52.34
C LYS A 16 31.57 29.55 50.96
N ALA A 17 32.54 30.26 50.40
CA ALA A 17 32.42 30.82 49.05
C ALA A 17 32.41 29.70 48.00
N GLU A 18 33.32 28.73 48.11
CA GLU A 18 33.40 27.58 47.21
C GLU A 18 32.13 26.72 47.29
N ALA A 19 31.64 26.41 48.50
CA ALA A 19 30.39 25.67 48.67
C ALA A 19 29.19 26.39 48.04
N LYS A 20 29.16 27.74 48.11
CA LYS A 20 28.10 28.53 47.48
C LYS A 20 28.21 28.49 45.96
N GLU A 21 29.41 28.60 45.41
CA GLU A 21 29.64 28.52 43.97
C GLU A 21 29.28 27.15 43.41
N GLN A 22 29.74 26.07 44.05
CA GLN A 22 29.39 24.70 43.68
C GLN A 22 27.88 24.46 43.77
N ASN A 23 27.20 25.00 44.79
CA ASN A 23 25.75 24.84 44.91
C ASN A 23 25.00 25.58 43.80
N ASN A 24 25.44 26.79 43.44
CA ASN A 24 24.87 27.54 42.32
C ASN A 24 25.08 26.82 40.99
N ALA A 25 26.28 26.30 40.75
CA ALA A 25 26.58 25.54 39.53
C ALA A 25 25.70 24.28 39.42
N ARG A 26 25.56 23.52 40.52
CA ARG A 26 24.66 22.35 40.57
C ARG A 26 23.20 22.71 40.35
N MET A 27 22.73 23.83 40.89
CA MET A 27 21.35 24.28 40.67
C MET A 27 21.09 24.61 39.20
N GLU A 28 22.02 25.29 38.52
CA GLU A 28 21.87 25.55 37.08
C GLU A 28 21.96 24.27 36.24
N GLU A 29 22.82 23.31 36.62
CA GLU A 29 22.87 22.01 35.95
C GLU A 29 21.56 21.22 36.10
N ILE A 30 21.00 21.15 37.33
CA ILE A 30 19.69 20.51 37.59
C ILE A 30 18.60 21.17 36.74
N LYS A 31 18.58 22.49 36.65
CA LYS A 31 17.62 23.23 35.85
C LYS A 31 17.73 22.90 34.35
N ASN A 32 18.95 22.82 33.83
CA ASN A 32 19.20 22.45 32.44
C ASN A 32 18.82 20.99 32.14
N LEU A 33 19.14 20.08 33.06
CA LEU A 33 18.76 18.67 32.94
C LEU A 33 17.23 18.51 32.97
N ASN A 34 16.54 19.17 33.90
CA ASN A 34 15.08 19.14 33.97
C ASN A 34 14.43 19.65 32.67
N LYS A 35 14.95 20.73 32.09
CA LYS A 35 14.48 21.24 30.80
C LYS A 35 14.61 20.17 29.70
N ARG A 36 15.78 19.51 29.63
CA ARG A 36 16.06 18.49 28.63
C ARG A 36 15.23 17.22 28.84
N ILE A 37 14.93 16.85 30.08
CA ILE A 37 13.99 15.76 30.42
C ILE A 37 12.60 16.08 29.86
N THR A 38 12.07 17.27 30.12
CA THR A 38 10.74 17.67 29.61
C THR A 38 10.69 17.70 28.07
N GLU A 39 11.76 18.17 27.42
CA GLU A 39 11.88 18.15 25.96
C GLU A 39 11.84 16.71 25.43
N LEU A 40 12.64 15.81 26.02
CA LEU A 40 12.68 14.40 25.63
C LEU A 40 11.36 13.68 25.88
N GLU A 41 10.68 13.94 27.00
CA GLU A 41 9.34 13.39 27.29
C GLU A 41 8.31 13.83 26.25
N THR A 42 8.40 15.08 25.80
CA THR A 42 7.52 15.60 24.75
C THR A 42 7.78 14.92 23.42
N MET A 43 9.06 14.75 23.05
CA MET A 43 9.45 14.05 21.83
C MET A 43 9.03 12.57 21.86
N LEU A 44 9.20 11.90 23.00
CA LEU A 44 8.80 10.50 23.16
C LEU A 44 7.30 10.31 22.92
N LYS A 45 6.47 11.15 23.53
CA LYS A 45 5.01 11.12 23.34
C LYS A 45 4.61 11.36 21.88
N ALA A 46 5.31 12.24 21.17
CA ALA A 46 5.06 12.48 19.75
C ALA A 46 5.38 11.24 18.92
N VAL A 47 6.54 10.63 19.12
CA VAL A 47 6.96 9.40 18.42
C VAL A 47 6.02 8.23 18.71
N GLU A 48 5.58 8.07 19.96
CA GLU A 48 4.61 7.04 20.34
C GLU A 48 3.27 7.22 19.61
N LYS A 49 2.80 8.46 19.50
CA LYS A 49 1.57 8.79 18.75
C LYS A 49 1.72 8.49 17.27
N ASP A 50 2.83 8.91 16.65
CA ASP A 50 3.09 8.68 15.24
C ASP A 50 3.20 7.18 14.92
N ASN A 51 3.88 6.42 15.79
CA ASN A 51 3.98 4.97 15.67
C ASN A 51 2.61 4.28 15.76
N ALA A 52 1.72 4.74 16.65
CA ALA A 52 0.35 4.24 16.72
C ALA A 52 -0.46 4.55 15.46
N SER A 53 -0.32 5.75 14.88
CA SER A 53 -0.98 6.13 13.62
C SER A 53 -0.51 5.26 12.46
N LEU A 54 0.81 5.15 12.27
CA LEU A 54 1.41 4.36 11.19
C LEU A 54 1.06 2.88 11.30
N SER A 55 0.99 2.33 12.52
CA SER A 55 0.55 0.96 12.75
C SER A 55 -0.91 0.74 12.32
N SER A 56 -1.79 1.71 12.59
CA SER A 56 -3.18 1.68 12.16
C SER A 56 -3.31 1.77 10.64
N GLU A 57 -2.63 2.74 10.03
CA GLU A 57 -2.62 2.93 8.56
C GLU A 57 -2.09 1.70 7.83
N LEU A 58 -1.01 1.08 8.34
CA LEU A 58 -0.46 -0.15 7.78
C LEU A 58 -1.46 -1.31 7.86
N LYS A 59 -2.20 -1.42 8.96
CA LYS A 59 -3.24 -2.45 9.10
C LYS A 59 -4.36 -2.23 8.10
N GLU A 60 -4.85 -1.00 7.96
CA GLU A 60 -5.88 -0.64 6.99
C GLU A 60 -5.42 -0.92 5.56
N LEU A 61 -4.20 -0.52 5.21
CA LEU A 61 -3.63 -0.76 3.88
C LEU A 61 -3.56 -2.26 3.56
N LYS A 62 -3.14 -3.10 4.51
CA LYS A 62 -3.12 -4.57 4.35
C LYS A 62 -4.52 -5.14 4.14
N THR A 63 -5.52 -4.63 4.87
CA THR A 63 -6.92 -5.01 4.69
C THR A 63 -7.41 -4.63 3.30
N ASN A 64 -7.21 -3.38 2.88
CA ASN A 64 -7.61 -2.86 1.57
C ASN A 64 -6.95 -3.65 0.44
N HIS A 65 -5.66 -3.95 0.57
CA HIS A 65 -4.94 -4.79 -0.38
C HIS A 65 -5.56 -6.19 -0.50
N THR A 66 -5.91 -6.82 0.64
CA THR A 66 -6.55 -8.15 0.64
C THR A 66 -7.93 -8.11 -0.03
N ILE A 67 -8.73 -7.06 0.24
CA ILE A 67 -10.03 -6.85 -0.40
C ILE A 67 -9.87 -6.66 -1.91
N LEU A 68 -8.95 -5.79 -2.33
CA LEU A 68 -8.70 -5.51 -3.74
C LEU A 68 -8.25 -6.76 -4.49
N ARG A 69 -7.33 -7.53 -3.90
CA ARG A 69 -6.88 -8.81 -4.45
C ARG A 69 -8.03 -9.80 -4.63
N LYS A 70 -8.95 -9.88 -3.67
CA LYS A 70 -10.14 -10.71 -3.78
C LYS A 70 -11.05 -10.24 -4.91
N ALA A 71 -11.33 -8.94 -4.99
CA ALA A 71 -12.16 -8.34 -6.03
C ALA A 71 -11.58 -8.58 -7.44
N ILE A 72 -10.25 -8.45 -7.61
CA ILE A 72 -9.57 -8.78 -8.86
C ILE A 72 -9.77 -10.26 -9.22
N SER A 73 -9.59 -11.17 -8.26
CA SER A 73 -9.80 -12.60 -8.50
C SER A 73 -11.24 -12.91 -8.91
N GLU A 74 -12.22 -12.31 -8.23
CA GLU A 74 -13.65 -12.47 -8.53
C GLU A 74 -14.01 -11.91 -9.92
N LEU A 75 -13.50 -10.73 -10.27
CA LEU A 75 -13.73 -10.12 -11.58
C LEU A 75 -13.17 -10.99 -12.72
N THR A 76 -11.99 -11.58 -12.54
CA THR A 76 -11.45 -12.50 -13.57
C THR A 76 -12.24 -13.79 -13.68
N ALA A 77 -12.91 -14.23 -12.60
CA ALA A 77 -13.77 -15.40 -12.61
C ALA A 77 -15.19 -15.12 -13.14
N SER A 78 -15.64 -13.87 -13.13
CA SER A 78 -16.98 -13.48 -13.54
C SER A 78 -17.16 -13.31 -15.05
N VAL A 79 -16.13 -13.54 -15.87
CA VAL A 79 -16.24 -13.46 -17.34
C VAL A 79 -16.53 -14.87 -17.87
N PRO A 80 -17.77 -15.16 -18.30
CA PRO A 80 -18.14 -16.47 -18.80
C PRO A 80 -17.73 -16.59 -20.28
N ALA A 81 -16.46 -16.90 -20.54
CA ALA A 81 -15.92 -16.97 -21.89
C ALA A 81 -16.67 -17.98 -22.79
N GLU A 82 -17.21 -19.05 -22.21
CA GLU A 82 -18.02 -20.06 -22.91
C GLU A 82 -19.39 -19.48 -23.32
N GLU A 83 -20.11 -18.84 -22.39
CA GLU A 83 -21.40 -18.20 -22.67
C GLU A 83 -21.27 -17.07 -23.70
N ILE A 84 -20.18 -16.30 -23.64
CA ILE A 84 -19.86 -15.27 -24.64
C ILE A 84 -19.66 -15.92 -26.01
N GLY A 85 -18.93 -17.03 -26.07
CA GLY A 85 -18.74 -17.81 -27.29
C GLY A 85 -20.06 -18.28 -27.88
N GLU A 86 -20.94 -18.86 -27.06
CA GLU A 86 -22.23 -19.37 -27.48
C GLU A 86 -23.19 -18.27 -27.95
N GLY A 87 -23.31 -17.16 -27.21
CA GLY A 87 -24.24 -16.08 -27.52
C GLY A 87 -23.80 -15.17 -28.66
N ILE A 88 -22.52 -14.79 -28.70
CA ILE A 88 -22.01 -13.84 -29.71
C ILE A 88 -21.70 -14.55 -31.02
N GLY A 89 -21.27 -15.83 -31.00
CA GLY A 89 -20.91 -16.54 -32.22
C GLY A 89 -22.05 -16.68 -33.21
N ASP A 90 -23.30 -16.83 -32.74
CA ASP A 90 -24.49 -16.86 -33.59
C ASP A 90 -24.79 -15.49 -34.20
N THR A 91 -24.67 -14.43 -33.38
CA THR A 91 -24.85 -13.05 -33.82
C THR A 91 -23.81 -12.66 -34.87
N MET A 92 -22.53 -12.99 -34.64
CA MET A 92 -21.43 -12.80 -35.58
C MET A 92 -21.67 -13.54 -36.89
N PHE A 93 -22.14 -14.79 -36.82
CA PHE A 93 -22.45 -15.57 -38.00
C PHE A 93 -23.54 -14.91 -38.84
N THR A 94 -24.63 -14.45 -38.22
CA THR A 94 -25.69 -13.71 -38.92
C THR A 94 -25.16 -12.43 -39.56
N TYR A 95 -24.38 -11.62 -38.84
CA TYR A 95 -23.77 -10.40 -39.40
C TYR A 95 -22.88 -10.69 -40.61
N VAL A 96 -22.05 -11.73 -40.53
CA VAL A 96 -21.18 -12.15 -41.65
C VAL A 96 -22.02 -12.55 -42.86
N LEU A 97 -23.14 -13.25 -42.67
CA LEU A 97 -24.03 -13.62 -43.77
C LEU A 97 -24.74 -12.41 -44.40
N GLU A 98 -25.20 -11.46 -43.59
CA GLU A 98 -25.90 -10.26 -44.06
C GLU A 98 -24.98 -9.29 -44.83
N ASP A 99 -23.73 -9.13 -44.37
CA ASP A 99 -22.72 -8.29 -45.04
C ASP A 99 -22.03 -9.02 -46.21
N SER A 100 -22.10 -10.36 -46.21
CA SER A 100 -21.54 -11.19 -47.26
C SER A 100 -22.25 -10.95 -48.59
N LYS A 101 -21.52 -10.42 -49.57
CA LYS A 101 -21.93 -10.39 -50.99
C LYS A 101 -21.80 -11.75 -51.68
N VAL A 102 -21.57 -12.82 -50.92
CA VAL A 102 -21.39 -14.18 -51.43
C VAL A 102 -22.76 -14.84 -51.61
N PRO A 103 -23.06 -15.42 -52.78
CA PRO A 103 -24.32 -16.12 -53.00
C PRO A 103 -24.50 -17.32 -52.05
N ASP A 104 -25.72 -17.56 -51.58
CA ASP A 104 -26.07 -18.66 -50.67
C ASP A 104 -25.57 -20.04 -51.14
N ALA A 105 -25.58 -20.28 -52.46
CA ALA A 105 -25.10 -21.54 -53.04
C ALA A 105 -23.61 -21.79 -52.73
N VAL A 106 -22.79 -20.74 -52.70
CA VAL A 106 -21.36 -20.81 -52.38
C VAL A 106 -21.18 -21.01 -50.87
N ILE A 107 -21.91 -20.27 -50.04
CA ILE A 107 -21.86 -20.43 -48.58
C ILE A 107 -22.28 -21.85 -48.17
N LYS A 108 -23.35 -22.38 -48.78
CA LYS A 108 -23.81 -23.74 -48.56
C LYS A 108 -22.80 -24.79 -49.04
N GLY A 109 -22.16 -24.57 -50.18
CA GLY A 109 -21.11 -25.43 -50.70
C GLY A 109 -19.88 -25.48 -49.79
N VAL A 110 -19.38 -24.33 -49.34
CA VAL A 110 -18.24 -24.24 -48.41
C VAL A 110 -18.62 -24.77 -47.02
N GLY A 111 -19.86 -24.56 -46.59
CA GLY A 111 -20.40 -25.07 -45.33
C GLY A 111 -20.38 -26.60 -45.18
N GLN A 112 -20.23 -27.35 -46.28
CA GLN A 112 -20.01 -28.80 -46.24
C GLN A 112 -18.61 -29.19 -45.75
N PHE A 113 -17.65 -28.27 -45.84
CA PHE A 113 -16.25 -28.49 -45.48
C PHE A 113 -15.84 -27.71 -44.23
N ILE A 114 -16.44 -26.55 -43.99
CA ILE A 114 -16.08 -25.64 -42.88
C ILE A 114 -17.34 -25.15 -42.18
N ASP A 115 -17.42 -25.41 -40.87
CA ASP A 115 -18.46 -24.85 -40.00
C ASP A 115 -18.02 -23.48 -39.47
N PHE A 116 -18.28 -22.42 -40.25
CA PHE A 116 -17.96 -21.04 -39.87
C PHE A 116 -18.60 -20.63 -38.55
N ARG A 117 -19.82 -21.12 -38.26
CA ARG A 117 -20.52 -20.82 -37.02
C ARG A 117 -19.74 -21.36 -35.83
N LYS A 118 -19.25 -22.61 -35.92
CA LYS A 118 -18.38 -23.21 -34.89
C LYS A 118 -17.09 -22.41 -34.70
N TYR A 119 -16.41 -22.01 -35.78
CA TYR A 119 -15.17 -21.24 -35.68
C TYR A 119 -15.38 -19.84 -35.09
N LEU A 120 -16.49 -19.17 -35.40
CA LEU A 120 -16.84 -17.87 -34.81
C LEU A 120 -17.13 -17.99 -33.31
N LYS A 121 -17.84 -19.05 -32.88
CA LYS A 121 -18.04 -19.36 -31.45
C LYS A 121 -16.71 -19.57 -30.73
N MET A 122 -15.81 -20.37 -31.31
CA MET A 122 -14.47 -20.60 -30.77
C MET A 122 -13.66 -19.29 -30.69
N ALA A 123 -13.69 -18.47 -31.74
CA ALA A 123 -12.96 -17.20 -31.77
C ALA A 123 -13.49 -16.21 -30.72
N ALA A 124 -14.81 -16.12 -30.55
CA ALA A 124 -15.43 -15.28 -29.52
C ALA A 124 -15.07 -15.76 -28.11
N SER A 125 -15.13 -17.07 -27.85
CA SER A 125 -14.74 -17.65 -26.57
C SER A 125 -13.26 -17.42 -26.26
N GLN A 126 -12.39 -17.67 -27.25
CA GLN A 126 -10.95 -17.46 -27.12
C GLN A 126 -10.61 -15.98 -26.94
N GLY A 127 -11.31 -15.07 -27.62
CA GLY A 127 -11.17 -13.63 -27.43
C GLY A 127 -11.52 -13.19 -26.00
N ALA A 128 -12.62 -13.73 -25.45
CA ALA A 128 -13.02 -13.48 -24.07
C ALA A 128 -11.97 -14.02 -23.07
N GLY A 129 -11.48 -15.25 -23.27
CA GLY A 129 -10.41 -15.84 -22.44
C GLY A 129 -9.12 -15.03 -22.47
N ASN A 130 -8.66 -14.62 -23.67
CA ASN A 130 -7.47 -13.80 -23.82
C ASN A 130 -7.64 -12.42 -23.17
N ALA A 131 -8.84 -11.83 -23.21
CA ALA A 131 -9.12 -10.56 -22.52
C ALA A 131 -9.04 -10.70 -20.99
N VAL A 132 -9.48 -11.84 -20.43
CA VAL A 132 -9.34 -12.18 -19.01
C VAL A 132 -7.87 -12.35 -18.64
N GLU A 133 -7.11 -13.11 -19.42
CA GLU A 133 -5.66 -13.27 -19.20
C GLU A 133 -4.94 -11.93 -19.27
N LYS A 134 -5.28 -11.09 -20.26
CA LYS A 134 -4.66 -9.77 -20.38
C LYS A 134 -4.99 -8.87 -19.19
N SER A 135 -6.23 -8.92 -18.73
CA SER A 135 -6.66 -8.21 -17.52
C SER A 135 -5.90 -8.72 -16.30
N ARG A 136 -5.70 -10.03 -16.16
CA ARG A 136 -4.89 -10.63 -15.09
C ARG A 136 -3.43 -10.19 -15.16
N GLU A 137 -2.81 -10.10 -16.33
CA GLU A 137 -1.45 -9.61 -16.48
C GLU A 137 -1.31 -8.13 -16.07
N VAL A 138 -2.25 -7.28 -16.50
CA VAL A 138 -2.21 -5.85 -16.18
C VAL A 138 -2.45 -5.63 -14.70
N LEU A 139 -3.42 -6.35 -14.13
CA LEU A 139 -3.77 -6.25 -12.71
C LEU A 139 -2.73 -6.92 -11.80
N GLY A 140 -2.09 -8.00 -12.24
CA GLY A 140 -1.02 -8.69 -11.51
C GLY A 140 0.33 -7.97 -11.55
N LYS A 141 0.50 -6.96 -12.42
CA LYS A 141 1.64 -6.02 -12.39
C LYS A 141 1.48 -4.89 -11.37
N LEU A 142 0.33 -4.81 -10.72
CA LEU A 142 0.06 -3.88 -9.62
C LEU A 142 0.40 -4.49 -8.24
N ASP A 143 0.79 -5.77 -8.19
CA ASP A 143 1.33 -6.46 -7.01
C ASP A 143 2.80 -6.10 -6.76
#